data_AF-I4VQ27-F1
#
_entry.id   AF-I4VQ27-F1
#
_cell.length_a   1.000
_cell.length_b   1.000
_cell.length_c   1.000
_cell.angle_alpha   90.00
_cell.angle_beta   90.00
_cell.angle_gamma   90.00
#
_symmetry.space_group_name_H-M   'P 1'
#
loop_
_entity.id
_entity.type
_entity.pdbx_description
1 polymer ?
#
loop_
_entity_poly.entity_id
_entity_poly.type
_entity_poly.pdbx_seq_one_letter_code
_entity_poly.pdbx_strand_id
1 'polypeptide(L)' 'MHILVNGAAHDVCATTLAQALDALGYRRAIVATALNGAFVPTDHRDTTALAEGDALEILAPMQGG' A
#
# COMPACT_ATOMS: atom_id res chain seq x y z
N MET A 1 2.29 1.84 -13.20
CA MET A 1 3.57 1.27 -12.71
C MET A 1 3.24 -0.09 -12.16
N HIS A 2 4.09 -1.08 -12.42
CA HIS A 2 3.87 -2.42 -11.92
C HIS A 2 4.52 -2.58 -10.54
N ILE A 3 3.72 -2.89 -9.54
CA ILE A 3 4.17 -3.19 -8.18
C ILE A 3 3.62 -4.55 -7.75
N LEU A 4 4.20 -5.12 -6.69
CA LEU A 4 3.66 -6.29 -6.03
C LEU A 4 2.80 -5.84 -4.85
N VAL A 5 1.53 -6.24 -4.81
CA VAL A 5 0.64 -6.00 -3.66
C VAL A 5 0.34 -7.34 -3.01
N ASN A 6 0.77 -7.54 -1.76
CA ASN A 6 0.64 -8.81 -1.04
C ASN A 6 1.13 -10.01 -1.88
N GLY A 7 2.20 -9.82 -2.66
CA GLY A 7 2.80 -10.84 -3.54
C GLY A 7 2.12 -11.02 -4.91
N ALA A 8 1.01 -10.34 -5.19
CA ALA A 8 0.37 -10.34 -6.51
C ALA A 8 0.84 -9.15 -7.35
N ALA A 9 1.01 -9.31 -8.67
CA ALA A 9 1.36 -8.20 -9.55
C ALA A 9 0.14 -7.31 -9.82
N HIS A 10 0.32 -6.00 -9.66
CA HIS A 10 -0.70 -4.98 -9.93
C HIS A 10 -0.11 -3.88 -10.79
N ASP A 11 -0.86 -3.43 -11.80
CA ASP A 11 -0.59 -2.15 -12.47
C ASP A 11 -1.43 -1.06 -11.79
N VAL A 12 -0.74 -0.04 -11.27
CA VAL A 12 -1.37 1.09 -10.57
C VAL A 12 -0.91 2.42 -11.19
N CYS A 13 -1.86 3.33 -11.36
CA CYS A 13 -1.59 4.72 -11.75
C CYS A 13 -1.47 5.59 -10.48
N ALA A 14 -0.35 5.47 -9.77
CA ALA A 14 -0.08 6.20 -8.53
C ALA A 14 1.41 6.58 -8.46
N THR A 15 1.72 7.68 -7.78
CA THR A 15 3.11 8.08 -7.46
C THR A 15 3.41 8.00 -5.97
N THR A 16 2.39 7.86 -5.13
CA THR A 16 2.52 7.73 -3.67
C THR A 16 1.74 6.55 -3.12
N LEU A 17 2.10 6.12 -1.91
CA LEU A 17 1.42 5.03 -1.22
C LEU A 17 -0.07 5.33 -1.00
N ALA A 18 -0.42 6.55 -0.59
CA ALA A 18 -1.83 6.94 -0.41
C ALA A 18 -2.63 6.81 -1.72
N GLN A 19 -2.08 7.26 -2.85
CA GLN A 19 -2.74 7.12 -4.15
C GLN A 19 -2.91 5.66 -4.58
N ALA A 20 -1.92 4.81 -4.31
CA ALA A 20 -2.03 3.39 -4.59
C ALA A 20 -3.13 2.74 -3.74
N LEU A 21 -3.21 3.07 -2.44
CA LEU A 21 -4.29 2.57 -1.57
C LEU A 21 -5.66 3.03 -2.06
N ASP A 22 -5.79 4.29 -2.48
CA ASP A 22 -7.03 4.82 -3.06
C ASP A 22 -7.44 4.05 -4.33
N ALA A 23 -6.49 3.85 -5.26
CA ALA A 23 -6.71 3.12 -6.51
C ALA A 23 -7.08 1.64 -6.27
N LEU A 24 -6.56 1.04 -5.20
CA LEU A 24 -6.84 -0.34 -4.80
C LEU A 24 -8.12 -0.47 -3.93
N GLY A 25 -8.83 0.64 -3.67
CA GLY A 25 -10.09 0.63 -2.93
C GLY A 25 -9.96 0.72 -1.40
N TYR A 26 -8.78 1.03 -0.87
CA TYR A 26 -8.48 1.11 0.56
C TYR A 26 -8.55 2.53 1.14
N ARG A 27 -9.05 3.53 0.39
CA ARG A 27 -9.10 4.96 0.78
C ARG A 27 -9.60 5.22 2.21
N ARG A 28 -10.58 4.45 2.66
CA ARG A 28 -11.20 4.57 4.00
C ARG A 28 -11.02 3.32 4.85
N ALA A 29 -10.22 2.38 4.38
CA ALA A 29 -9.96 1.14 5.09
C ALA A 29 -8.96 1.39 6.21
N ILE A 30 -9.22 0.79 7.37
CA ILE A 30 -8.23 0.70 8.44
C ILE A 30 -7.32 -0.47 8.05
N VAL A 31 -6.09 -0.18 7.65
CA VAL A 31 -5.08 -1.18 7.24
C VAL A 31 -3.72 -0.77 7.76
N ALA A 32 -2.87 -1.73 8.08
CA ALA A 32 -1.43 -1.54 8.23
C ALA A 32 -0.75 -1.72 6.87
N THR A 33 0.34 -0.99 6.64
CA THR A 33 1.05 -0.96 5.36
C THR A 33 2.54 -1.10 5.56
N ALA A 34 3.21 -1.87 4.71
CA ALA A 34 4.66 -1.89 4.60
C ALA A 34 5.09 -1.77 3.13
N LEU A 35 6.15 -1.03 2.88
CA LEU A 35 6.75 -0.87 1.56
C LEU A 35 8.15 -1.50 1.60
N ASN A 36 8.40 -2.49 0.76
CA ASN A 36 9.65 -3.26 0.70
C ASN A 36 10.07 -3.81 2.08
N GLY A 37 9.09 -4.30 2.85
CA GLY A 37 9.28 -4.82 4.20
C GLY A 37 9.43 -3.76 5.31
N ALA A 38 9.43 -2.47 4.98
CA ALA A 38 9.48 -1.39 5.96
C ALA A 38 8.07 -0.87 6.26
N PHE A 39 7.68 -0.86 7.54
CA PHE A 39 6.40 -0.31 7.97
C PHE A 39 6.25 1.16 7.58
N VAL A 40 5.10 1.53 7.01
CA VAL A 40 4.77 2.91 6.66
C VAL A 40 3.57 3.38 7.49
N PRO A 41 3.75 4.32 8.44
CA PRO A 41 2.67 4.92 9.22
C PRO A 41 1.67 5.66 8.33
N THR A 42 0.41 5.77 8.79
CA THR A 42 -0.67 6.46 8.07
C THR A 42 -0.27 7.87 7.63
N ASP A 43 0.31 8.66 8.52
CA ASP A 43 0.67 10.06 8.28
C ASP A 43 1.81 10.23 7.25
N HIS A 44 2.53 9.16 6.92
CA HIS A 44 3.60 9.18 5.91
C HIS A 44 3.12 8.73 4.53
N ARG A 45 1.91 8.16 4.40
CA ARG A 45 1.45 7.56 3.13
C ARG A 45 1.34 8.57 1.99
N ASP A 46 1.00 9.81 2.30
CA ASP A 46 0.88 10.89 1.30
C ASP A 46 2.23 11.31 0.72
N THR A 47 3.32 11.14 1.47
CA THR A 47 4.67 11.57 1.09
C THR A 47 5.61 10.42 0.73
N THR A 48 5.26 9.18 1.08
CA THR A 48 5.97 7.98 0.64
C THR A 48 5.76 7.77 -0.86
N ALA A 49 6.78 8.10 -1.64
CA ALA A 49 6.82 7.82 -3.06
C ALA A 49 6.89 6.31 -3.33
N LEU A 50 6.30 5.89 -4.44
CA LEU A 50 6.38 4.53 -4.95
C LEU A 50 7.21 4.50 -6.23
N ALA A 51 7.89 3.38 -6.44
CA ALA A 51 8.67 3.10 -7.63
C ALA A 51 8.20 1.80 -8.32
N GLU A 52 8.55 1.68 -9.60
CA GLU A 52 8.35 0.45 -10.37
C GLU A 52 9.03 -0.73 -9.67
N GLY A 53 8.31 -1.85 -9.52
CA GLY A 53 8.80 -3.08 -8.90
C GLY A 53 8.71 -3.12 -7.37
N ASP A 54 8.25 -2.05 -6.71
CA ASP A 54 8.08 -2.04 -5.26
C ASP A 54 7.12 -3.14 -4.77
N ALA A 55 7.39 -3.64 -3.56
CA ALA A 55 6.52 -4.58 -2.86
C ALA A 55 5.74 -3.87 -1.76
N LEU A 56 4.44 -3.74 -1.97
CA LEU A 56 3.48 -3.19 -1.01
C LEU A 56 2.75 -4.33 -0.29
N GLU A 57 2.87 -4.34 1.04
CA GLU A 57 2.08 -5.22 1.91
C GLU A 57 0.95 -4.41 2.55
N ILE A 58 -0.26 -4.96 2.51
CA ILE A 58 -1.48 -4.36 3.06
C ILE A 58 -2.15 -5.41 3.95
N LEU A 59 -2.20 -5.13 5.26
CA LEU A 59 -2.82 -6.00 6.25
C LEU A 59 -4.05 -5.31 6.85
N ALA A 60 -5.23 -5.88 6.63
CA ALA A 60 -6.44 -5.47 7.34
C ALA A 60 -6.40 -6.01 8.79
N PRO A 61 -6.95 -5.29 9.78
CA PRO A 61 -7.07 -5.79 11.14
C PRO A 61 -7.89 -7.08 11.10
N MET A 62 -7.29 -8.15 11.60
CA MET A 62 -8.03 -9.38 11.87
C MET A 62 -8.76 -9.14 13.19
N GLN A 63 -10.08 -8.99 13.17
CA GLN A 63 -10.85 -9.01 14.42
C GLN A 63 -10.57 -10.34 15.11
N GLY A 64 -9.85 -10.30 16.23
CA GLY A 64 -9.78 -11.43 17.16
C GLY A 64 -11.16 -11.63 17.78
N GLY A 65 -11.59 -12.89 17.87
CA GLY A 65 -12.73 -13.28 18.71
C GLY A 65 -12.44 -13.10 20.19
#